data_AF-A0A2V7HNM7-F1
#
_entry.id   AF-A0A2V7HNM7-F1
#
_cell.length_a   1.000
_cell.length_b   1.000
_cell.length_c   1.000
_cell.angle_alpha   90.00
_cell.angle_beta   90.00
_cell.angle_gamma   90.00
#
_symmetry.space_group_name_H-M   'P 1'
#
loop_
_entity.id
_entity.type
_entity.pdbx_description
1 polymer ?
#
loop_
_entity_poly.entity_id
_entity_poly.type
_entity_poly.pdbx_seq_one_letter_code
_entity_poly.pdbx_strand_id
1 'polypeptide(L)' 'MEVRINKTGCFSQCGHGPMMVVYPENVWYCGVQESDLQEILESHIVGGVPVKRLIYEPGVPGAHKVPGAK' A
#
# COMPACT_ATOMS: atom_id res chain seq x y z
N MET A 1 -13.63 -14.76 9.28
CA MET A 1 -12.95 -13.94 8.26
C MET A 1 -11.72 -14.69 7.82
N GLU A 2 -11.59 -15.00 6.54
CA GLU A 2 -10.41 -15.68 5.99
C GLU A 2 -9.66 -14.67 5.12
N VAL A 3 -8.38 -14.44 5.42
CA VAL A 3 -7.52 -13.50 4.68
C VAL A 3 -6.37 -14.30 4.08
N ARG A 4 -6.16 -14.13 2.77
CA ARG A 4 -5.02 -14.72 2.08
C ARG A 4 -3.95 -13.65 1.85
N ILE A 5 -2.76 -13.91 2.36
CA ILE A 5 -1.58 -13.06 2.13
C ILE A 5 -0.72 -13.72 1.05
N ASN A 6 -0.36 -12.97 0.01
CA ASN A 6 0.57 -13.42 -1.02
C ASN A 6 1.76 -12.46 -1.11
N LYS A 7 2.95 -13.02 -1.33
CA LYS A 7 4.10 -12.23 -1.76
C LYS A 7 4.00 -12.01 -3.28
N THR A 8 4.34 -10.82 -3.71
CA THR A 8 4.29 -10.40 -5.12
C THR A 8 5.64 -9.84 -5.56
N GLY A 9 5.84 -9.80 -6.87
CA GLY A 9 6.98 -9.13 -7.49
C GLY A 9 6.79 -7.61 -7.56
N CYS A 10 7.53 -6.98 -8.47
CA CYS A 10 7.49 -5.54 -8.68
C CYS A 10 6.12 -5.06 -9.19
N PHE A 11 5.60 -4.00 -8.59
CA PHE A 11 4.41 -3.27 -9.07
C PHE A 11 4.73 -2.11 -10.03
N SER A 12 6.00 -1.97 -10.43
CA SER A 12 6.52 -0.82 -11.17
C SER A 12 6.30 0.54 -10.48
N GLN A 13 6.11 0.55 -9.16
CA GLN A 13 5.97 1.75 -8.33
C GLN A 13 7.08 1.82 -7.27
N CYS A 14 8.33 1.54 -7.65
CA CYS A 14 9.45 1.44 -6.71
C CYS A 14 9.68 2.73 -5.90
N GLY A 15 9.42 3.90 -6.50
CA GLY A 15 9.56 5.19 -5.79
C GLY A 15 8.58 5.38 -4.63
N HIS A 16 7.52 4.57 -4.57
CA HIS A 16 6.47 4.60 -3.55
C HIS A 16 6.52 3.40 -2.60
N GLY A 17 7.47 2.48 -2.79
CA GLY A 17 7.57 1.28 -1.96
C GLY A 17 7.82 1.59 -0.48
N PRO A 18 7.52 0.66 0.44
CA PRO A 18 6.86 -0.63 0.23
C PRO A 18 5.39 -0.52 -0.23
N MET A 19 5.01 -1.36 -1.20
CA MET A 19 3.67 -1.35 -1.81
C MET A 19 2.85 -2.54 -1.34
N MET A 20 1.56 -2.32 -1.09
CA MET A 20 0.57 -3.37 -0.81
C MET A 20 -0.72 -3.09 -1.57
N VAL A 21 -1.45 -4.13 -1.96
CA VAL A 21 -2.80 -4.00 -2.53
C VAL A 21 -3.75 -4.93 -1.79
N VAL A 22 -4.93 -4.41 -1.45
CA VAL A 22 -6.01 -5.17 -0.84
C VAL A 22 -7.13 -5.35 -1.85
N TYR A 23 -7.54 -6.60 -2.05
CA TYR A 23 -8.64 -7.00 -2.93
C TYR A 23 -9.78 -7.59 -2.09
N PRO A 24 -11.05 -7.47 -2.55
CA PRO A 24 -11.48 -7.01 -3.88
C PRO A 24 -11.56 -5.48 -4.08
N GLU A 25 -11.36 -4.68 -3.04
CA GLU A 25 -11.57 -3.21 -3.07
C GLU A 25 -10.57 -2.46 -3.96
N ASN A 26 -9.49 -3.13 -4.39
CA ASN A 26 -8.41 -2.55 -5.19
C ASN A 26 -7.82 -1.30 -4.51
N VAL A 27 -7.60 -1.38 -3.20
CA VAL A 27 -6.98 -0.31 -2.41
C VAL A 27 -5.47 -0.53 -2.42
N TRP A 28 -4.74 0.44 -2.96
CA TRP A 28 -3.29 0.44 -3.01
C TRP A 28 -2.74 1.27 -1.87
N TYR A 29 -1.86 0.66 -1.08
CA TYR A 29 -1.09 1.33 -0.04
C TYR A 29 0.36 1.50 -0.50
N CYS A 30 0.93 2.66 -0.20
CA CYS A 30 2.33 2.99 -0.46
C CYS A 30 3.05 3.43 0.82
N GLY A 31 4.38 3.28 0.84
CA GLY A 31 5.22 3.70 1.96
C GLY A 31 4.96 2.94 3.27
N VAL A 32 4.31 1.76 3.21
CA VAL A 32 3.84 1.03 4.39
C VAL A 32 5.00 0.64 5.31
N GLN A 33 4.82 0.87 6.60
CA GLN A 33 5.72 0.44 7.69
C GLN A 33 5.09 -0.67 8.52
N GLU A 34 5.90 -1.41 9.28
CA GLU A 34 5.40 -2.47 10.18
C GLU A 34 4.40 -1.92 11.22
N SER A 35 4.61 -0.69 11.71
CA SER A 35 3.71 -0.01 12.64
C SER A 35 2.32 0.28 12.07
N ASP A 36 2.17 0.28 10.75
CA ASP A 36 0.90 0.57 10.07
C ASP A 36 0.01 -0.68 9.96
N LEU A 37 0.57 -1.88 10.13
CA LEU A 37 -0.12 -3.14 9.84
C LEU A 37 -1.34 -3.35 10.75
N GLN A 38 -1.25 -2.96 12.02
CA GLN A 38 -2.37 -3.07 12.96
C GLN A 38 -3.54 -2.18 12.51
N GLU A 39 -3.29 -0.94 12.12
CA GLU A 39 -4.32 0.00 11.65
C GLU A 39 -4.96 -0.49 10.35
N ILE A 40 -4.16 -1.01 9.41
CA ILE A 40 -4.67 -1.59 8.15
C ILE A 40 -5.56 -2.80 8.44
N LEU A 41 -5.17 -3.67 9.36
CA LEU A 41 -5.98 -4.84 9.71
C LEU A 41 -7.31 -4.43 10.36
N GLU A 42 -7.25 -3.60 11.40
CA GLU A 42 -8.45 -3.24 12.19
C GLU A 42 -9.38 -2.30 11.42
N SER A 43 -8.86 -1.22 10.83
CA SER A 43 -9.68 -0.21 10.18
C SER A 43 -10.18 -0.70 8.82
N HIS A 44 -9.28 -1.24 7.99
CA HIS A 44 -9.62 -1.56 6.61
C HIS A 44 -10.14 -2.99 6.45
N ILE A 45 -9.37 -4.01 6.83
CA ILE A 45 -9.74 -5.40 6.55
C ILE A 45 -10.94 -5.84 7.41
N VAL A 46 -10.94 -5.51 8.69
CA VAL A 46 -12.04 -5.83 9.62
C VAL A 46 -13.14 -4.76 9.55
N GLY A 47 -12.78 -3.49 9.59
CA GLY A 47 -13.72 -2.37 9.69
C GLY A 47 -14.26 -1.83 8.37
N GLY A 48 -13.70 -2.23 7.22
CA GLY A 48 -14.13 -1.77 5.89
C GLY A 48 -13.75 -0.32 5.56
N VAL A 49 -12.89 0.32 6.35
CA VAL A 49 -12.48 1.72 6.18
C VAL A 49 -11.00 1.81 5.80
N PRO A 50 -10.65 2.18 4.55
CA PRO A 50 -9.27 2.34 4.13
C PRO A 50 -8.50 3.40 4.93
N VAL A 51 -7.23 3.12 5.21
CA VAL A 51 -6.32 4.03 5.93
C VAL A 51 -5.84 5.13 4.98
N LYS A 52 -6.58 6.24 4.93
CA LYS A 52 -6.40 7.32 3.93
C LYS A 52 -4.97 7.84 3.80
N ARG A 53 -4.25 8.00 4.92
CA ARG A 53 -2.87 8.53 4.92
C ARG A 53 -1.85 7.66 4.17
N LEU A 54 -2.18 6.39 3.92
CA LEU A 54 -1.33 5.42 3.24
C LEU A 54 -1.77 5.14 1.81
N ILE A 55 -2.91 5.70 1.37
CA ILE A 55 -3.45 5.43 0.03
C ILE A 55 -2.49 5.98 -1.02
N TYR A 56 -2.16 5.13 -1.99
CA TYR A 56 -1.36 5.51 -3.14
C TYR A 56 -2.13 6.48 -4.04
N GLU A 57 -1.50 7.63 -4.29
CA GLU A 57 -2.02 8.66 -5.20
C GLU A 57 -1.22 8.67 -6.52
N PRO A 58 -1.85 8.34 -7.66
CA PRO A 58 -1.20 8.41 -8.96
C PRO A 58 -0.78 9.84 -9.30
N GLY A 59 0.40 9.98 -9.93
CA GLY A 59 0.91 11.27 -10.41
C GLY A 59 1.69 12.07 -9.37
N VAL A 60 1.65 11.68 -8.10
CA VAL A 60 2.51 12.26 -7.05
C VAL A 60 3.83 11.47 -7.00
N PRO A 61 5.01 12.11 -7.07
CA PRO A 61 6.29 11.41 -6.86
C PRO A 61 6.37 10.78 -5.47
N GLY A 62 6.73 9.51 -5.39
CA GLY A 62 6.94 8.83 -4.12
C GLY A 62 8.21 9.29 -3.41
N ALA A 63 8.25 9.15 -2.08
CA ALA A 63 9.34 9.63 -1.23
C ALA A 63 10.71 9.03 -1.58
N HIS A 64 10.73 7.86 -2.22
CA HIS A 64 11.95 7.15 -2.62
C HIS A 64 12.27 7.32 -4.11
N LYS A 65 11.57 8.22 -4.82
CA LYS A 65 11.86 8.48 -6.23
C LYS A 65 13.24 9.14 -6.36
N VAL A 66 14.17 8.42 -6.99
CA VAL A 66 15.51 8.93 -7.29
C VAL A 66 15.43 9.85 -8.52
N PRO A 67 15.92 11.10 -8.45
CA PRO A 67 16.00 11.98 -9.62
C PRO A 67 16.81 11.33 -10.75
N GLY A 68 16.24 11.29 -11.96
CA GLY A 68 16.91 10.71 -13.13
C GLY A 68 16.82 9.19 -13.27
N ALA A 69 16.16 8.49 -12.33
CA ALA A 69 15.74 7.10 -12.56
C ALA A 69 14.64 7.08 -13.63
N LYS A 70 14.75 6.16 -14.60
CA LYS A 70 13.75 5.94 -15.65
C LYS A 70 12.42 5.47 -15.07
#